data_AF-A4WRW5-F1
#
_entry.id   AF-A4WRW5-F1
#
_cell.length_a   1.000
_cell.length_b   1.000
_cell.length_c   1.000
_cell.angle_alpha   90.00
_cell.angle_beta   90.00
_cell.angle_gamma   90.00
#
_symmetry.space_group_name_H-M   'P 1'
#
loop_
_entity.id
_entity.type
_entity.pdbx_description
1 polymer ?
#
loop_
_entity_poly.entity_id
_entity_poly.type
_entity_poly.pdbx_seq_one_letter_code
_entity_poly.pdbx_strand_id
1 'polypeptide(L)'
;MDQNLADFRRRIARIEAAHARGFGFEAQGTLGRSHYVKPRRRRPRLIGPLLVVILCGLGLKGALLWQIGAGPYEARVARLAAGEGFDRIGSALLRPDPGSRFVAKSLEEFLASR
;
A
#
# COMPACT_ATOMS: atom_id res chain seq x y z
N MET A 1 38.34 -55.71 4.45
CA MET A 1 37.33 -54.66 4.66
C MET A 1 36.02 -55.16 4.08
N ASP A 2 34.99 -55.32 4.90
CA ASP A 2 33.70 -55.91 4.46
C ASP A 2 33.04 -55.08 3.36
N GLN A 3 32.89 -55.66 2.17
CA GLN A 3 32.20 -55.03 1.05
C GLN A 3 30.77 -54.63 1.39
N ASN A 4 30.10 -55.43 2.24
CA ASN A 4 28.74 -55.18 2.67
C ASN A 4 28.62 -53.89 3.50
N LEU A 5 29.60 -53.63 4.37
CA LEU A 5 29.66 -52.40 5.17
C LEU A 5 29.93 -51.17 4.29
N ALA A 6 30.78 -51.32 3.26
CA ALA A 6 31.05 -50.24 2.32
C ALA A 6 29.80 -49.87 1.50
N ASP A 7 29.03 -50.86 1.05
CA ASP A 7 27.81 -50.63 0.27
C ASP A 7 26.69 -50.03 1.13
N PHE A 8 26.58 -50.48 2.39
CA PHE A 8 25.66 -49.89 3.37
C PHE A 8 25.98 -48.41 3.62
N ARG A 9 27.25 -48.06 3.89
CA ARG A 9 27.67 -46.67 4.09
C ARG A 9 27.39 -45.78 2.88
N ARG A 10 27.58 -46.31 1.66
CA ARG A 10 27.29 -45.58 0.42
C ARG A 10 25.79 -45.28 0.24
N ARG A 11 24.90 -46.14 0.77
CA ARG A 11 23.45 -45.89 0.75
C ARG A 11 23.05 -44.81 1.75
N ILE A 12 23.58 -44.86 2.98
CA ILE A 12 23.34 -43.82 4.01
C ILE A 12 23.78 -42.45 3.50
N ALA A 13 24.99 -42.34 2.94
CA ALA A 13 25.52 -41.09 2.40
C ALA A 13 24.62 -40.48 1.31
N ARG A 14 23.97 -41.31 0.48
CA ARG A 14 23.00 -40.84 -0.52
C ARG A 14 21.73 -40.27 0.12
N ILE A 15 21.22 -40.92 1.16
CA ILE A 15 20.02 -40.48 1.88
C ILE A 15 20.29 -39.16 2.62
N GLU A 16 21.42 -39.05 3.32
CA GLU A 16 21.83 -37.82 4.01
C GLU A 16 22.06 -36.66 3.03
N ALA A 17 22.71 -36.91 1.88
CA ALA A 17 22.90 -35.89 0.86
C ALA A 17 21.58 -35.40 0.25
N ALA A 18 20.60 -36.28 0.08
CA ALA A 18 19.26 -35.90 -0.39
C ALA A 18 18.51 -35.08 0.68
N HIS A 19 18.61 -35.49 1.95
CA HIS A 19 17.97 -34.81 3.07
C HIS A 19 18.55 -33.40 3.29
N ALA A 20 19.89 -33.25 3.22
CA ALA A 20 20.58 -31.97 3.34
C ALA A 20 20.20 -30.96 2.24
N ARG A 21 19.84 -31.46 1.04
CA ARG A 21 19.36 -30.64 -0.09
C ARG A 21 17.88 -30.24 0.04
N GLY A 22 17.21 -30.64 1.12
CA GLY A 22 15.81 -30.31 1.36
C GLY A 22 14.83 -31.07 0.46
N PHE A 23 15.26 -32.18 -0.17
CA PHE A 23 14.36 -33.11 -0.81
C PHE A 23 13.50 -33.77 0.27
N GLY A 24 12.29 -33.27 0.45
CA GLY A 24 11.27 -33.94 1.27
C GLY A 24 10.95 -35.30 0.67
N PHE A 25 10.62 -36.28 1.51
CA PHE A 25 10.23 -37.61 1.07
C PHE A 25 8.91 -37.52 0.29
N GLU A 26 8.97 -37.37 -1.03
CA GLU A 26 7.82 -37.52 -1.93
C GLU A 26 7.76 -38.97 -2.38
N ALA A 27 7.22 -39.85 -1.54
CA ALA A 27 6.78 -41.15 -2.01
C ALA A 27 5.52 -40.96 -2.89
N GLN A 28 5.40 -41.71 -3.99
CA GLN A 28 4.17 -41.74 -4.80
C GLN A 28 2.97 -42.02 -3.86
N GLY A 29 2.03 -41.07 -3.77
CA GLY A 29 0.86 -41.15 -2.89
C GLY A 29 1.00 -40.46 -1.52
N THR A 30 2.17 -39.92 -1.18
CA THR A 30 2.35 -39.09 0.03
C THR A 30 2.24 -37.61 -0.30
N LEU A 31 1.59 -36.87 0.59
CA LEU A 31 1.29 -35.46 0.41
C LEU A 31 2.57 -34.62 0.55
N GLY A 32 3.12 -34.17 -0.58
CA GLY A 32 4.36 -33.38 -0.62
C GLY A 32 4.27 -32.07 0.17
N ARG A 33 5.42 -31.50 0.53
CA ARG A 33 5.52 -30.23 1.31
C ARG A 33 4.75 -29.07 0.66
N SER A 34 4.59 -29.11 -0.66
CA SER A 34 3.78 -28.18 -1.46
C SER A 34 2.29 -28.19 -1.12
N HIS A 35 1.77 -29.28 -0.54
CA HIS A 35 0.38 -29.35 -0.09
C HIS A 35 0.14 -28.60 1.23
N TYR A 36 1.13 -28.57 2.12
CA TYR A 36 1.01 -27.91 3.42
C TYR A 36 1.29 -26.40 3.35
N VAL A 37 2.08 -25.96 2.37
CA VAL A 37 2.41 -24.53 2.20
C VAL A 37 1.56 -23.92 1.10
N LYS A 38 0.31 -23.60 1.41
CA LYS A 38 -0.55 -22.82 0.52
C LYS A 38 0.14 -21.46 0.30
N PRO A 39 0.52 -21.08 -0.93
CA PRO A 39 1.16 -19.78 -1.16
C PRO A 39 0.20 -18.69 -0.69
N ARG A 40 0.58 -18.02 0.41
CA ARG A 40 -0.22 -16.95 0.99
C ARG A 40 -0.23 -15.80 -0.02
N ARG A 41 -1.33 -15.66 -0.77
CA ARG A 41 -1.55 -14.57 -1.72
C ARG A 41 -1.28 -13.25 -1.01
N ARG A 42 -0.13 -12.63 -1.31
CA ARG A 42 0.21 -11.30 -0.80
C ARG A 42 -0.68 -10.31 -1.54
N ARG A 43 -1.78 -9.90 -0.92
CA ARG A 43 -2.60 -8.80 -1.45
C ARG A 43 -1.76 -7.53 -1.40
N PRO A 44 -1.66 -6.75 -2.50
CA PRO A 44 -0.93 -5.49 -2.47
C PRO A 44 -1.61 -4.55 -1.46
N ARG A 45 -0.88 -4.13 -0.43
CA ARG A 45 -1.38 -3.24 0.63
C ARG A 45 -1.32 -1.78 0.16
N LEU A 46 -2.07 -1.45 -0.89
CA LEU A 46 -2.10 -0.09 -1.47
C LEU A 46 -2.93 0.90 -0.64
N ILE A 47 -3.72 0.41 0.32
CA ILE A 47 -4.62 1.25 1.14
C ILE A 47 -3.83 2.27 1.97
N GLY A 48 -2.70 1.87 2.55
CA GLY A 48 -1.83 2.75 3.35
C GLY A 48 -1.28 3.94 2.55
N PRO A 49 -0.51 3.71 1.46
CA PRO A 49 0.01 4.81 0.65
C PRO A 49 -1.11 5.65 0.00
N LEU A 50 -2.24 5.04 -0.39
CA LEU A 50 -3.38 5.78 -0.92
C LEU A 50 -3.97 6.76 0.10
N LEU A 51 -4.11 6.34 1.37
CA LEU A 51 -4.58 7.21 2.45
C LEU A 51 -3.65 8.40 2.69
N VAL A 52 -2.33 8.19 2.65
CA VAL A 52 -1.34 9.27 2.83
C VAL A 52 -1.47 10.32 1.73
N VAL A 53 -1.61 9.89 0.48
CA VAL A 53 -1.78 10.81 -0.67
C VAL A 53 -3.07 11.64 -0.51
N ILE A 54 -4.17 11.00 -0.12
CA ILE A 54 -5.44 11.70 0.12
C ILE A 54 -5.30 12.73 1.23
N LEU A 55 -4.70 12.36 2.36
CA LEU A 55 -4.47 13.26 3.50
C LEU A 55 -3.59 14.46 3.12
N CYS A 56 -2.50 14.24 2.38
CA CYS A 56 -1.65 15.32 1.89
C CYS A 56 -2.40 16.27 0.95
N GLY A 57 -3.20 15.74 0.02
CA GLY A 57 -3.99 16.55 -0.90
C GLY A 57 -5.03 17.41 -0.18
N LEU A 58 -5.77 16.81 0.77
CA LEU A 58 -6.77 17.51 1.58
C LEU A 58 -6.13 18.55 2.51
N GLY A 59 -5.01 18.21 3.14
CA GLY A 59 -4.26 19.11 4.01
C GLY A 59 -3.73 20.34 3.26
N LEU A 60 -3.11 20.12 2.10
CA LEU A 60 -2.62 21.20 1.25
C LEU A 60 -3.77 22.12 0.79
N LYS A 61 -4.88 21.53 0.33
CA LYS A 61 -6.07 22.28 -0.12
C LYS A 61 -6.72 23.07 1.03
N GLY A 62 -6.78 22.49 2.24
CA GLY A 62 -7.27 23.14 3.44
C GLY A 62 -6.37 24.29 3.92
N ALA A 63 -5.05 24.11 3.88
CA ALA A 63 -4.09 25.16 4.21
C ALA A 63 -4.17 26.35 3.24
N LEU A 64 -4.35 26.08 1.94
CA LEU A 64 -4.59 27.10 0.92
C LEU A 64 -5.90 27.87 1.17
N LEU A 65 -6.98 27.16 1.54
CA LEU A 65 -8.26 27.78 1.87
C LEU A 65 -8.14 28.66 3.12
N TRP A 66 -7.40 28.22 4.12
CA TRP A 66 -7.14 28.97 5.35
C TRP A 66 -6.28 30.22 5.10
N GLN A 67 -5.21 30.11 4.31
CA GLN A 67 -4.31 31.23 4.01
C GLN A 67 -4.98 32.32 3.15
N ILE A 68 -5.87 31.94 2.23
CA ILE A 68 -6.55 32.87 1.31
C ILE A 68 -7.85 33.44 1.93
N GLY A 69 -8.47 32.71 2.85
CA GLY A 69 -9.80 33.01 3.37
C GLY A 69 -10.92 32.57 2.43
N ALA A 70 -12.10 32.25 2.99
CA ALA A 70 -13.21 31.67 2.24
C ALA A 70 -13.75 32.60 1.13
N GLY A 71 -13.76 33.92 1.34
CA GLY A 71 -14.31 34.90 0.38
C GLY A 71 -13.53 35.03 -0.93
N PRO A 72 -12.20 35.32 -0.91
CA PRO A 72 -11.41 35.45 -2.13
C PRO A 72 -11.23 34.13 -2.88
N TYR A 73 -11.32 32.99 -2.18
CA TYR A 73 -11.16 31.66 -2.77
C TYR A 73 -12.33 31.30 -3.68
N GLU A 74 -13.58 31.51 -3.24
CA GLU A 74 -14.75 31.22 -4.08
C GLU A 74 -14.81 32.13 -5.31
N ALA A 75 -14.38 33.39 -5.21
CA ALA A 75 -14.29 34.30 -6.36
C ALA A 75 -13.24 33.85 -7.40
N ARG A 76 -12.13 33.25 -6.96
CA ARG A 76 -11.10 32.68 -7.86
C ARG A 76 -11.59 31.41 -8.54
N VAL A 77 -12.28 30.54 -7.81
CA VAL A 77 -12.90 29.32 -8.37
C VAL A 77 -14.00 29.67 -9.37
N ALA A 78 -14.81 30.70 -9.10
CA ALA A 78 -15.82 31.20 -10.02
C ALA A 78 -15.23 31.78 -11.31
N ARG A 79 -14.10 32.49 -11.23
CA ARG A 79 -13.35 32.94 -12.42
C ARG A 79 -12.74 31.79 -13.21
N LEU A 80 -12.23 30.77 -12.52
CA LEU A 80 -11.67 29.57 -13.17
C LEU A 80 -12.78 28.74 -13.86
N ALA A 81 -13.99 28.70 -13.28
CA ALA A 81 -15.15 28.05 -13.88
C ALA A 81 -15.65 28.74 -15.16
N ALA A 82 -15.34 30.04 -15.33
CA ALA A 82 -15.66 30.82 -16.52
C ALA A 82 -14.62 30.69 -17.65
N GLY A 83 -13.47 30.04 -17.40
CA GLY A 83 -12.44 29.76 -18.41
C GLY A 83 -12.70 28.50 -19.24
N GLU A 84 -12.02 28.37 -20.39
CA GLU A 84 -12.15 27.22 -21.30
C GLU A 84 -11.05 26.17 -21.10
N GLY A 85 -11.38 24.90 -21.37
CA GLY A 85 -10.41 23.79 -21.35
C GLY A 85 -10.05 23.30 -19.93
N PHE A 86 -8.75 23.31 -19.60
CA PHE A 86 -8.23 22.79 -18.32
C PHE A 86 -8.74 23.57 -17.10
N ASP A 87 -9.10 24.85 -17.26
CA ASP A 87 -9.63 25.70 -16.21
C ASP A 87 -10.98 25.20 -15.66
N ARG A 88 -11.81 24.60 -16.53
CA ARG A 88 -13.09 24.01 -16.13
C ARG A 88 -12.90 22.76 -15.26
N ILE A 89 -11.91 21.93 -15.59
CA ILE A 89 -11.55 20.74 -14.79
C ILE A 89 -10.96 21.18 -13.45
N GLY A 90 -10.08 22.18 -13.46
CA GLY A 90 -9.54 22.82 -12.26
C GLY A 90 -10.65 23.35 -11.35
N SER A 91 -11.67 24.01 -11.90
CA SER A 91 -12.79 24.57 -11.13
C SER A 91 -13.63 23.50 -10.42
N ALA A 92 -13.86 22.35 -11.07
CA ALA A 92 -14.56 21.22 -10.46
C ALA A 92 -13.71 20.58 -9.35
N LEU A 93 -12.39 20.51 -9.55
CA LEU A 93 -11.44 19.90 -8.62
C LEU A 93 -11.10 20.82 -7.43
N LEU A 94 -11.20 22.14 -7.60
CA LEU A 94 -11.01 23.16 -6.56
C LEU A 94 -12.29 23.52 -5.82
N ARG A 95 -13.46 23.04 -6.26
CA ARG A 95 -14.72 23.25 -5.54
C ARG A 95 -14.54 22.80 -4.08
N PRO A 96 -15.03 23.56 -3.09
CA PRO A 96 -14.77 23.25 -1.69
C PRO A 96 -15.45 21.94 -1.28
N ASP A 97 -14.62 20.91 -1.09
CA ASP A 97 -15.07 19.59 -0.63
C ASP A 97 -15.36 19.62 0.88
N PRO A 98 -16.31 18.79 1.37
CA PRO A 98 -16.60 18.69 2.80
C PRO A 98 -15.36 18.41 3.66
N GLY A 99 -14.42 17.61 3.13
CA GLY A 99 -13.16 17.28 3.80
C GLY A 99 -12.24 18.49 3.97
N SER A 100 -12.08 19.33 2.94
CA SER A 100 -11.25 20.54 3.02
C SER A 100 -11.82 21.58 3.99
N ARG A 101 -13.15 21.68 4.08
CA ARG A 101 -13.82 22.55 5.07
C ARG A 101 -13.60 22.07 6.50
N PHE A 102 -13.62 20.75 6.74
CA PHE A 102 -13.33 20.19 8.06
C PHE A 102 -11.89 20.49 8.50
N VAL A 103 -10.92 20.30 7.60
CA VAL A 103 -9.51 20.61 7.86
C VAL A 103 -9.29 22.10 8.16
N ALA A 104 -9.91 23.00 7.40
CA ALA A 104 -9.82 24.44 7.63
C ALA A 104 -10.37 24.83 9.02
N LYS A 105 -11.51 24.24 9.42
CA LYS A 105 -12.09 24.47 10.75
C LYS A 105 -11.20 23.95 11.87
N SER A 106 -10.62 22.75 11.72
CA SER A 106 -9.69 22.20 12.72
C SER A 106 -8.41 23.04 12.87
N LEU A 107 -7.89 23.62 11.78
CA LEU A 107 -6.75 24.53 11.81
C LEU A 107 -7.08 25.83 12.54
N GLU A 108 -8.25 26.41 12.28
CA GLU A 108 -8.73 27.62 12.95
C GLU A 108 -8.90 27.41 14.46
N GLU A 109 -9.49 26.30 14.87
CA GLU A 109 -9.68 25.93 16.28
C GLU A 109 -8.34 25.68 16.99
N PHE A 110 -7.39 25.01 16.33
CA PHE A 110 -6.05 24.76 16.87
C PHE A 110 -5.22 26.05 17.05
N LEU A 111 -5.35 26.99 16.11
CA LEU A 111 -4.62 28.27 16.16
C LEU A 111 -5.30 29.30 17.06
N ALA A 112 -6.62 29.26 17.22
CA ALA A 112 -7.35 30.12 18.17
C ALA A 112 -7.17 29.67 19.64
N SER A 113 -6.80 28.40 19.85
CA SER A 113 -6.48 27.84 21.17
C SER A 113 -5.06 28.19 21.66
N ARG A 114 -4.28 28.98 20.91
CA ARG A 114 -2.90 29.34 21.24
C ARG A 114 -2.76 30.85 21.41
#